data_AF-A0A4Q5UBX5-F1
#
_entry.id   AF-A0A4Q5UBX5-F1
#
_cell.length_a   1.000
_cell.length_b   1.000
_cell.length_c   1.000
_cell.angle_alpha   90.00
_cell.angle_beta   90.00
_cell.angle_gamma   90.00
#
_symmetry.space_group_name_H-M   'P 1'
#
loop_
_entity.id
_entity.type
_entity.pdbx_description
1 polymer ?
#
loop_
_entity_poly.entity_id
_entity_poly.type
_entity_poly.pdbx_seq_one_letter_code
_entity_poly.pdbx_strand_id
1 'polypeptide(L)'
;MPCDVVMHYAKVSIKPRGNFVSALWNDGSIDPGIVANGPGLYWALVTDHYGCAGRDSILLNAISCPVGFFVPGAFTRNHDGFNDTFRPSLFGDIGSYLFRVYERWGNLVFQTTDPDRAWDGKYRGTPFDPGTFAWYCEFQLNAQPVLVKKRTTVLIR
;
A
#
# COMPACT_ATOMS: atom_id res chain seq x y z
N MET A 1 -12.38 -11.34 9.65
CA MET A 1 -11.03 -11.92 9.85
C MET A 1 -10.63 -11.66 11.30
N PRO A 2 -9.93 -12.59 11.97
CA PRO A 2 -9.34 -12.35 13.28
C PRO A 2 -8.43 -11.11 13.23
N CYS A 3 -8.44 -10.26 14.26
CA CYS A 3 -7.67 -9.01 14.29
C CYS A 3 -6.16 -9.21 14.50
N ASP A 4 -5.73 -10.45 14.75
CA ASP A 4 -4.38 -10.89 15.07
C ASP A 4 -3.68 -11.59 13.90
N VAL A 5 -4.28 -11.59 12.70
CA VAL A 5 -3.68 -12.18 11.50
C VAL A 5 -3.34 -11.08 10.51
N VAL A 6 -2.08 -11.03 10.08
CA VAL A 6 -1.59 -10.03 9.13
C VAL A 6 -0.82 -10.69 7.99
N MET A 7 -0.91 -10.07 6.81
CA MET A 7 -0.07 -10.46 5.69
C MET A 7 1.38 -10.09 6.00
N HIS A 8 2.34 -10.84 5.47
CA HIS A 8 3.76 -10.52 5.63
C HIS A 8 4.12 -9.09 5.19
N TYR A 9 3.43 -8.59 4.15
CA TYR A 9 3.61 -7.25 3.59
C TYR A 9 2.53 -6.23 4.04
N ALA A 10 1.60 -6.61 4.94
CA ALA A 10 0.55 -5.69 5.38
C ALA A 10 1.02 -4.81 6.53
N LYS A 11 0.59 -3.55 6.51
CA LYS A 11 0.77 -2.61 7.60
C LYS A 11 -0.47 -2.62 8.49
N VAL A 12 -0.29 -2.77 9.80
CA VAL A 12 -1.39 -2.73 10.78
C VAL A 12 -1.10 -1.71 11.87
N SER A 13 -2.05 -0.81 12.11
CA SER A 13 -1.97 0.13 13.22
C SER A 13 -2.37 -0.57 14.51
N ILE A 14 -1.46 -0.57 15.49
CA ILE A 14 -1.68 -1.10 16.83
C ILE A 14 -1.77 0.09 17.79
N LYS A 15 -2.79 0.10 18.63
CA LYS A 15 -2.95 1.09 19.70
C LYS A 15 -3.50 0.43 20.97
N PRO A 16 -3.11 0.86 22.18
CA PRO A 16 -3.67 0.34 23.42
C PRO A 16 -5.15 0.69 23.51
N ARG A 17 -5.95 -0.21 24.08
CA ARG A 17 -7.36 0.05 24.36
C ARG A 17 -7.50 0.64 25.75
N GLY A 18 -7.65 1.96 25.86
CA GLY A 18 -7.84 2.65 27.12
C GLY A 18 -7.40 4.11 27.07
N ASN A 19 -7.60 4.82 28.18
CA ASN A 19 -7.12 6.19 28.36
C ASN A 19 -5.80 6.15 29.14
N PHE A 20 -4.70 6.18 28.42
CA PHE A 20 -3.35 6.20 29.00
C PHE A 20 -2.68 7.55 28.70
N VAL A 21 -1.82 8.01 29.61
CA VAL A 21 -1.10 9.29 29.46
C VAL A 21 0.24 9.11 28.77
N SER A 22 0.81 7.90 28.81
CA SER A 22 2.04 7.57 28.09
C SER A 22 2.06 6.11 27.66
N ALA A 23 2.86 5.84 26.62
CA ALA A 23 3.17 4.51 26.12
C ALA A 23 4.68 4.40 25.85
N LEU A 24 5.22 3.19 25.93
CA LEU A 24 6.54 2.79 25.47
C LEU A 24 6.41 1.47 24.73
N TRP A 25 6.80 1.44 23.46
CA TRP A 25 6.66 0.29 22.58
C TRP A 25 7.95 -0.53 22.47
N ASN A 26 7.83 -1.72 21.89
CA ASN A 26 8.94 -2.63 21.64
C ASN A 26 10.03 -2.08 20.72
N ASP A 27 9.74 -1.05 19.93
CA ASP A 27 10.70 -0.32 19.08
C ASP A 27 11.31 0.92 19.77
N GLY A 28 10.93 1.19 21.03
CA GLY A 28 11.33 2.36 21.80
C GLY A 28 10.50 3.62 21.53
N SER A 29 9.51 3.58 20.64
CA SER A 29 8.62 4.72 20.42
C SER A 29 7.72 4.98 21.62
N ILE A 30 7.31 6.24 21.77
CA ILE A 30 6.42 6.70 22.84
C ILE A 30 5.09 7.23 22.30
N ASP A 31 4.82 6.95 21.02
CA ASP A 31 3.60 7.38 20.35
C ASP A 31 2.37 6.63 20.92
N PRO A 32 1.16 7.22 20.84
CA PRO A 32 -0.08 6.54 21.28
C PRO A 32 -0.39 5.23 20.52
N GLY A 33 0.30 4.98 19.41
CA GLY A 33 0.15 3.80 18.56
C GLY A 33 1.36 3.63 17.65
N ILE A 34 1.58 2.41 17.17
CA ILE A 34 2.62 2.08 16.19
C ILE A 34 2.01 1.47 14.93
N VAL A 35 2.80 1.45 13.86
CA VAL A 35 2.49 0.71 12.64
C VAL A 35 3.37 -0.54 12.59
N ALA A 36 2.77 -1.71 12.78
CA ALA A 36 3.43 -2.98 12.56
C ALA A 36 3.61 -3.22 11.06
N ASN A 37 4.85 -3.51 10.65
CA ASN A 37 5.23 -3.75 9.26
C ASN A 37 5.32 -5.24 8.90
N GLY A 38 4.83 -6.12 9.77
CA GLY A 38 4.83 -7.56 9.54
C GLY A 38 4.39 -8.37 10.76
N PRO A 39 4.38 -9.71 10.64
CA PRO A 39 4.11 -10.61 11.75
C PRO A 39 5.22 -10.56 12.79
N GLY A 40 4.86 -10.78 14.04
CA GLY A 40 5.79 -10.70 15.15
C GLY A 40 5.11 -10.38 16.47
N LEU A 41 5.90 -10.37 17.54
CA LEU A 41 5.45 -9.99 18.87
C LEU A 41 5.63 -8.50 19.08
N TYR A 42 4.53 -7.79 19.30
CA TYR A 42 4.52 -6.38 19.64
C TYR A 42 4.06 -6.22 21.08
N TRP A 43 4.67 -5.30 21.82
CA TRP A 43 4.28 -5.02 23.21
C TRP A 43 4.31 -3.54 23.49
N ALA A 44 3.43 -3.11 24.40
CA ALA A 44 3.39 -1.75 24.92
C ALA A 44 3.41 -1.78 26.45
N LEU A 45 4.22 -0.90 27.04
CA LEU A 45 4.13 -0.51 28.44
C LEU A 45 3.39 0.83 28.48
N VAL A 46 2.24 0.88 29.13
CA VAL A 46 1.39 2.08 29.22
C VAL A 46 1.27 2.53 30.68
N THR A 47 1.12 3.83 30.88
CA THR A 47 0.87 4.41 32.20
C THR A 47 -0.41 5.23 32.17
N ASP A 48 -1.28 5.07 33.16
CA ASP A 48 -2.50 5.86 33.32
C ASP A 48 -2.25 7.19 34.07
N HIS A 49 -3.28 8.01 34.22
CA HIS A 49 -3.18 9.30 34.93
C HIS A 49 -3.01 9.17 36.45
N TYR A 50 -3.19 7.97 37.01
CA TYR A 50 -2.89 7.65 38.41
C TYR A 50 -1.46 7.16 38.62
N GLY A 51 -0.67 7.04 37.54
CA GLY A 51 0.70 6.54 37.58
C GLY A 51 0.80 5.00 37.58
N CYS A 52 -0.29 4.29 37.37
CA CYS A 52 -0.29 2.83 37.27
C CYS A 52 0.27 2.43 35.91
N ALA A 53 1.36 1.64 35.91
CA ALA A 53 1.96 1.10 34.70
C ALA A 53 1.50 -0.34 34.44
N GLY A 54 1.15 -0.65 33.20
CA GLY A 54 0.74 -1.98 32.74
C GLY A 54 1.41 -2.33 31.42
N ARG A 55 1.77 -3.61 31.24
CA ARG A 55 2.35 -4.11 30.00
C ARG A 55 1.44 -5.18 29.39
N ASP A 56 1.21 -5.07 28.10
CA ASP A 56 0.50 -6.09 27.32
C ASP A 56 1.19 -6.32 25.98
N SER A 57 0.90 -7.46 25.35
CA SER A 57 1.49 -7.87 24.08
C SER A 57 0.47 -8.49 23.14
N ILE A 58 0.68 -8.29 21.85
CA ILE A 58 -0.08 -8.95 20.78
C ILE A 58 0.89 -9.69 19.87
N LEU A 59 0.54 -10.95 19.55
CA LEU A 59 1.23 -11.73 18.55
C LEU A 59 0.48 -11.58 17.22
N LEU A 60 1.14 -10.97 16.23
CA LEU A 60 0.63 -10.92 14.87
C LEU A 60 1.07 -12.16 14.11
N ASN A 61 0.11 -13.03 13.80
CA ASN A 61 0.33 -14.27 13.07
C ASN A 61 0.46 -14.01 11.56
N ALA A 62 1.42 -14.68 10.93
CA ALA A 62 1.59 -14.68 9.49
C ALA A 62 0.52 -15.54 8.81
N ILE A 63 -0.08 -15.03 7.74
CA ILE A 63 -0.87 -15.85 6.83
C ILE A 63 -0.24 -15.86 5.43
N SER A 64 -0.22 -17.05 4.81
CA SER A 64 0.18 -17.18 3.41
C SER A 64 -0.85 -16.49 2.53
N CYS A 65 -0.44 -15.36 1.94
CA CYS A 65 -1.30 -14.56 1.11
C CYS A 65 -1.08 -14.90 -0.37
N PRO A 66 -2.11 -14.72 -1.21
CA PRO A 66 -1.90 -14.78 -2.65
C PRO A 66 -0.84 -13.76 -3.05
N VAL A 67 0.18 -14.23 -3.76
CA VAL A 67 1.14 -13.38 -4.45
C VAL A 67 0.58 -13.11 -5.84
N GLY A 68 0.51 -11.85 -6.23
CA GLY A 68 -0.25 -11.47 -7.41
C GLY A 68 0.14 -10.14 -8.02
N PHE A 69 -0.17 -10.02 -9.30
CA PHE A 69 -0.02 -8.79 -10.07
C PHE A 69 -1.27 -8.62 -10.93
N PHE A 70 -1.98 -7.52 -10.74
CA PHE A 70 -3.15 -7.17 -11.52
C PHE A 70 -3.03 -5.71 -11.99
N VAL A 71 -3.46 -5.45 -13.23
CA VAL A 71 -3.58 -4.08 -13.75
C VAL A 71 -4.97 -3.98 -14.34
N PRO A 72 -5.79 -2.99 -13.93
CA PRO A 72 -7.12 -2.84 -14.49
C PRO A 72 -7.04 -2.51 -15.98
N GLY A 73 -7.96 -3.04 -16.77
CA GLY A 73 -8.02 -2.75 -18.21
C GLY A 73 -8.63 -1.38 -18.54
N ALA A 74 -9.32 -0.77 -17.57
CA ALA A 74 -9.93 0.53 -17.70
C ALA A 74 -10.06 1.24 -16.34
N PHE A 75 -10.19 2.55 -16.37
CA PHE A 75 -10.41 3.40 -15.20
C PHE A 75 -11.24 4.64 -15.60
N THR A 76 -11.97 5.23 -14.66
CA THR A 76 -12.84 6.40 -14.85
C THR A 76 -12.27 7.61 -14.11
N ARG A 77 -12.82 8.80 -14.36
CA ARG A 77 -12.53 10.02 -13.57
C ARG A 77 -13.84 10.65 -13.10
N ASN A 78 -14.75 9.83 -12.62
CA ASN A 78 -16.10 10.22 -12.24
C ASN A 78 -16.23 10.54 -10.74
N HIS A 79 -15.15 10.38 -9.96
CA HIS A 79 -15.08 10.72 -8.54
C HIS A 79 -16.11 9.95 -7.69
N ASP A 80 -16.47 8.74 -8.10
CA ASP A 80 -17.37 7.87 -7.36
C ASP A 80 -16.63 6.98 -6.32
N GLY A 81 -15.29 7.08 -6.28
CA GLY A 81 -14.42 6.29 -5.43
C GLY A 81 -14.02 4.94 -6.04
N PHE A 82 -14.50 4.60 -7.23
CA PHE A 82 -14.28 3.32 -7.90
C PHE A 82 -13.48 3.50 -9.19
N ASN A 83 -12.27 2.93 -9.22
CA ASN A 83 -11.37 3.01 -10.38
C ASN A 83 -11.13 4.46 -10.87
N ASP A 84 -11.12 5.44 -9.97
CA ASP A 84 -10.83 6.85 -10.30
C ASP A 84 -9.36 7.12 -10.68
N THR A 85 -8.49 6.15 -10.39
CA THR A 85 -7.06 6.24 -10.65
C THR A 85 -6.54 4.92 -11.19
N PHE A 86 -5.44 5.00 -11.91
CA PHE A 86 -4.81 3.89 -12.60
C PHE A 86 -3.47 3.53 -11.97
N ARG A 87 -3.39 2.33 -11.39
CA ARG A 87 -2.15 1.71 -10.92
C ARG A 87 -2.21 0.19 -11.00
N PRO A 88 -1.06 -0.48 -11.14
CA PRO A 88 -0.91 -1.89 -10.81
C PRO A 88 -1.23 -2.16 -9.33
N SER A 89 -1.95 -3.25 -9.08
CA SER A 89 -2.12 -3.86 -7.77
C SER A 89 -1.14 -5.02 -7.63
N LEU A 90 -0.20 -4.88 -6.69
CA LEU A 90 0.75 -5.91 -6.33
C LEU A 90 0.37 -6.48 -4.97
N PHE A 91 0.39 -7.80 -4.87
CA PHE A 91 0.16 -8.55 -3.64
C PHE A 91 1.43 -9.34 -3.37
N GLY A 92 2.22 -8.94 -2.36
CA GLY A 92 3.53 -9.51 -2.06
C GLY A 92 4.50 -8.47 -1.49
N ASP A 93 5.65 -8.93 -0.98
CA ASP A 93 6.77 -8.05 -0.60
C ASP A 93 7.43 -7.51 -1.88
N ILE A 94 7.30 -6.21 -2.09
CA ILE A 94 7.81 -5.54 -3.29
C ILE A 94 9.27 -5.17 -3.05
N GLY A 95 10.17 -5.82 -3.79
CA GLY A 95 11.60 -5.50 -3.75
C GLY A 95 11.97 -4.30 -4.64
N SER A 96 11.40 -4.25 -5.85
CA SER A 96 11.57 -3.14 -6.78
C SER A 96 10.29 -2.89 -7.58
N TYR A 97 10.10 -1.64 -7.99
CA TYR A 97 8.91 -1.22 -8.73
C TYR A 97 9.22 0.01 -9.59
N LEU A 98 8.84 -0.07 -10.85
CA LEU A 98 8.86 1.02 -11.82
C LEU A 98 7.63 0.91 -12.70
N PHE A 99 6.76 1.90 -12.60
CA PHE A 99 5.56 1.99 -13.41
C PHE A 99 5.58 3.25 -14.27
N ARG A 100 5.23 3.07 -15.55
CA ARG A 100 5.19 4.13 -16.57
C ARG A 100 3.92 4.01 -17.38
N VAL A 101 3.32 5.17 -17.66
CA VAL A 101 2.17 5.31 -18.56
C VAL A 101 2.55 6.25 -19.68
N TYR A 102 2.18 5.86 -20.89
CA TYR A 102 2.44 6.57 -22.13
C TYR A 102 1.14 6.88 -22.84
N GLU A 103 1.06 8.05 -23.44
CA GLU A 103 -0.03 8.38 -24.36
C GLU A 103 0.17 7.72 -25.73
N ARG A 104 -0.81 7.88 -26.63
CA ARG A 104 -0.88 7.21 -27.92
C ARG A 104 0.34 7.40 -28.83
N TRP A 105 1.02 8.54 -28.76
CA TRP A 105 2.22 8.87 -29.52
C TRP A 105 3.52 8.46 -28.82
N GLY A 106 3.43 7.79 -27.67
CA GLY A 106 4.58 7.26 -26.94
C GLY A 106 5.24 8.24 -25.98
N ASN A 107 4.67 9.43 -25.76
CA ASN A 107 5.18 10.36 -24.74
C ASN A 107 4.88 9.82 -23.34
N LEU A 108 5.86 9.90 -22.44
CA LEU A 108 5.71 9.53 -21.04
C LEU A 108 4.85 10.57 -20.32
N VAL A 109 3.72 10.14 -19.76
CA VAL A 109 2.77 11.03 -19.07
C VAL A 109 2.72 10.80 -17.57
N PHE A 110 3.14 9.62 -17.11
CA PHE A 110 3.23 9.30 -15.69
C PHE A 110 4.36 8.31 -15.44
N GLN A 111 5.08 8.52 -14.34
CA GLN A 111 6.08 7.58 -13.85
C GLN A 111 6.11 7.59 -12.32
N THR A 112 6.24 6.42 -11.72
CA THR A 112 6.46 6.28 -10.28
C THR A 112 7.31 5.05 -9.97
N THR A 113 8.04 5.11 -8.87
CA THR A 113 8.66 3.95 -8.20
C THR A 113 7.96 3.60 -6.88
N ASP A 114 6.93 4.36 -6.52
CA ASP A 114 6.04 4.11 -5.39
C ASP A 114 4.79 3.34 -5.87
N PRO A 115 4.57 2.09 -5.40
CA PRO A 115 3.42 1.25 -5.74
C PRO A 115 2.05 1.80 -5.29
N ASP A 116 2.04 2.71 -4.31
CA ASP A 116 0.81 3.33 -3.80
C ASP A 116 0.41 4.57 -4.62
N ARG A 117 1.33 5.09 -5.44
CA ARG A 117 1.03 6.20 -6.36
C ARG A 117 0.29 5.71 -7.59
N ALA A 118 -0.86 6.33 -7.84
CA ALA A 118 -1.68 6.08 -9.01
C ALA A 118 -1.72 7.28 -9.95
N TRP A 119 -1.94 7.00 -11.23
CA TRP A 119 -2.18 8.03 -12.23
C TRP A 119 -3.65 8.41 -12.26
N ASP A 120 -3.96 9.70 -12.15
CA ASP A 120 -5.34 10.21 -12.14
C ASP A 120 -5.84 10.63 -13.54
N GLY A 121 -5.15 10.20 -14.61
CA GLY A 121 -5.50 10.56 -15.98
C GLY A 121 -5.15 12.00 -16.38
N LYS A 122 -4.29 12.70 -15.62
CA LYS A 122 -3.81 14.05 -15.94
C LYS A 122 -2.33 14.05 -16.34
N TYR A 123 -1.93 15.05 -17.11
CA TYR A 123 -0.54 15.39 -17.36
C TYR A 123 -0.31 16.87 -17.06
N ARG A 124 0.61 17.15 -16.12
CA ARG A 124 0.93 18.52 -15.66
C ARG A 124 -0.30 19.32 -15.22
N GLY A 125 -1.25 18.65 -14.56
CA GLY A 125 -2.51 19.24 -14.09
C GLY A 125 -3.64 19.26 -15.13
N THR A 126 -3.33 19.06 -16.41
CA THR A 126 -4.34 19.03 -17.49
C THR A 126 -4.89 17.61 -17.66
N PRO A 127 -6.22 17.41 -17.61
CA PRO A 127 -6.83 16.10 -17.83
C PRO A 127 -6.72 15.66 -19.28
N PHE A 128 -6.52 14.35 -19.50
CA PHE A 128 -6.68 13.77 -20.83
C PHE A 128 -8.13 13.48 -21.16
N ASP A 129 -8.44 13.55 -22.45
CA ASP A 129 -9.67 12.98 -23.00
C ASP A 129 -9.68 11.46 -22.87
N PRO A 130 -10.88 10.83 -22.83
CA PRO A 130 -11.02 9.38 -22.89
C PRO A 130 -10.23 8.79 -24.06
N GLY A 131 -9.55 7.67 -23.81
CA GLY A 131 -8.66 7.08 -24.79
C GLY A 131 -7.84 5.92 -24.26
N THR A 132 -7.04 5.34 -25.16
CA THR A 132 -6.17 4.20 -24.85
C THR A 132 -4.76 4.69 -24.51
N PHE A 133 -4.22 4.22 -23.40
CA PHE A 133 -2.88 4.50 -22.92
C PHE A 133 -2.07 3.23 -22.85
N ALA A 134 -0.81 3.27 -23.26
CA ALA A 134 0.12 2.15 -23.09
C ALA A 134 0.78 2.24 -21.72
N TRP A 135 1.05 1.11 -21.10
CA TRP A 135 1.74 1.08 -19.83
C TRP A 135 2.84 0.02 -19.79
N TYR A 136 3.85 0.31 -18.99
CA TYR A 136 5.01 -0.54 -18.71
C TYR A 136 5.14 -0.65 -17.19
N CYS A 137 5.20 -1.87 -16.68
CA CYS A 137 5.47 -2.13 -15.28
C CYS A 137 6.62 -3.12 -15.18
N GLU A 138 7.66 -2.74 -14.46
CA GLU A 138 8.78 -3.58 -14.05
C GLU A 138 8.76 -3.68 -12.54
N PHE A 139 8.77 -4.90 -12.02
CA PHE A 139 8.65 -5.12 -10.58
C PHE A 139 9.28 -6.43 -10.15
N GLN A 140 9.59 -6.53 -8.85
CA GLN A 140 10.11 -7.74 -8.23
C GLN A 140 9.33 -8.05 -6.96
N LEU A 141 8.82 -9.27 -6.85
CA LEU A 141 8.16 -9.78 -5.63
C LEU A 141 9.07 -10.80 -4.94
N ASN A 142 9.11 -10.83 -3.61
CA ASN A 142 9.62 -11.94 -2.77
C ASN A 142 10.83 -12.73 -3.32
N ALA A 143 11.99 -12.10 -3.48
CA ALA A 143 13.21 -12.74 -3.99
C ALA A 143 13.05 -13.48 -5.35
N GLN A 144 11.96 -13.23 -6.08
CA GLN A 144 11.76 -13.70 -7.44
C GLN A 144 12.58 -12.86 -8.42
N PRO A 145 12.77 -13.33 -9.66
CA PRO A 145 13.34 -12.51 -10.72
C PRO A 145 12.49 -11.25 -10.97
N VAL A 146 13.14 -10.20 -11.47
CA VAL A 146 12.44 -9.01 -11.97
C VAL A 146 11.52 -9.42 -13.14
N LEU A 147 10.26 -9.02 -13.05
CA LEU A 147 9.24 -9.26 -14.07
C LEU A 147 8.88 -7.96 -14.78
N VAL A 148 8.65 -8.05 -16.08
CA VAL A 148 8.17 -6.94 -16.91
C VAL A 148 6.82 -7.30 -17.51
N LYS A 149 5.86 -6.38 -17.39
CA LYS A 149 4.53 -6.46 -17.99
C LYS A 149 4.25 -5.19 -18.79
N LYS A 150 3.66 -5.38 -19.98
CA LYS A 150 3.27 -4.30 -20.89
C LYS A 150 1.90 -4.60 -21.47
N ARG A 151 0.94 -3.68 -21.35
CA ARG A 151 -0.36 -3.74 -22.02
C ARG A 151 -0.88 -2.31 -22.24
N THR A 152 -2.16 -2.20 -22.56
CA THR A 152 -2.90 -0.96 -22.60
C THR A 152 -3.93 -0.87 -21.48
N THR A 153 -4.37 0.34 -21.19
CA THR A 153 -5.55 0.64 -20.38
C THR A 153 -6.43 1.64 -21.13
N VAL A 154 -7.71 1.69 -20.80
CA VAL A 154 -8.65 2.66 -21.35
C VAL A 154 -9.08 3.64 -20.26
N LEU A 155 -8.85 4.93 -20.48
CA LEU A 155 -9.52 5.99 -19.72
C LEU A 155 -10.93 6.16 -20.29
N ILE A 156 -11.93 5.89 -19.47
CA ILE A 156 -13.35 6.05 -19.80
C ILE A 156 -13.87 7.33 -19.15
N ARG A 157 -14.92 7.91 -19.73
CA ARG A 157 -15.64 9.05 -19.17
C ARG A 157 -16.40 8.65 -17.90
#